data_AF-A0A480A1J2-F1
#
_entry.id   AF-A0A480A1J2-F1
#
_cell.length_a   1.000
_cell.length_b   1.000
_cell.length_c   1.000
_cell.angle_alpha   90.00
_cell.angle_beta   90.00
_cell.angle_gamma   90.00
#
_symmetry.space_group_name_H-M   'P 1'
#
loop_
_entity.id
_entity.type
_entity.pdbx_description
1 polymer ?
#
loop_
_entity_poly.entity_id
_entity_poly.type
_entity_poly.pdbx_seq_one_letter_code
_entity_poly.pdbx_strand_id
1 'polypeptide(L)'
;MRITLDIPDEMVESLESHKEDLPKILALGLREINANPKGGISGLAEVLEFLAMLPSPEQILSLRLSSEVQDKIDALLEKNRHQGWDENDLVLWQHYEFIEHLVRLAKAQALLKLQASYE
;
A
#
# COMPACT_ATOMS: atom_id res chain seq x y z
N MET A 1 -27.80 4.18 9.71
CA MET A 1 -27.11 3.73 10.94
C MET A 1 -26.65 4.96 11.71
N ARG A 2 -26.57 4.90 13.05
CA ARG A 2 -26.06 6.00 13.89
C ARG A 2 -24.84 5.52 14.65
N ILE A 3 -23.71 6.18 14.43
CA ILE A 3 -22.45 5.93 15.15
C ILE A 3 -22.18 7.18 15.99
N THR A 4 -21.87 6.99 17.27
CA THR A 4 -21.48 8.05 18.19
C THR A 4 -20.01 7.85 18.55
N LEU A 5 -19.22 8.90 18.51
CA LEU A 5 -17.78 8.87 18.76
C LEU A 5 -17.44 9.88 19.86
N ASP A 6 -16.62 9.45 20.81
CA ASP A 6 -15.97 10.35 21.75
C ASP A 6 -14.68 10.86 21.10
N ILE A 7 -14.56 12.18 20.96
CA ILE A 7 -13.42 12.85 20.34
C ILE A 7 -12.75 13.80 21.34
N PRO A 8 -11.41 13.95 21.30
CA PRO A 8 -10.71 14.95 22.10
C PRO A 8 -11.18 16.38 21.80
N ASP A 9 -11.26 17.23 22.83
CA ASP A 9 -11.73 18.62 22.71
C ASP A 9 -10.93 19.44 21.69
N GLU A 10 -9.62 19.17 21.59
CA GLU A 10 -8.70 19.78 20.62
C GLU A 10 -9.06 19.50 19.15
N MET A 11 -9.84 18.45 18.86
CA MET A 11 -10.29 18.12 17.51
C MET A 11 -11.62 18.78 17.15
N VAL A 12 -12.35 19.32 18.12
CA VAL A 12 -13.73 19.82 17.92
C VAL A 12 -13.77 20.99 16.93
N GLU A 13 -12.87 21.97 17.06
CA GLU A 13 -12.83 23.13 16.16
C GLU A 13 -12.50 22.74 14.72
N SER A 14 -11.58 21.79 14.54
CA SER A 14 -11.21 21.28 13.22
C SER A 14 -12.35 20.48 12.57
N LEU A 15 -13.10 19.71 13.36
CA LEU A 15 -14.19 18.88 12.84
C LEU A 15 -15.46 19.70 12.53
N GLU A 16 -15.75 20.74 13.32
CA GLU A 16 -16.84 21.67 13.01
C GLU A 16 -16.58 22.43 11.70
N SER A 17 -15.32 22.80 11.44
CA SER A 17 -14.91 23.46 10.19
C SER A 17 -15.08 22.59 8.94
N HIS A 18 -15.14 21.26 9.11
CA HIS A 18 -15.26 20.28 8.03
C HIS A 18 -16.51 19.40 8.18
N LYS A 19 -17.54 19.88 8.87
CA LYS A 19 -18.70 19.08 9.25
C LYS A 19 -19.44 18.44 8.08
N GLU A 20 -19.52 19.15 6.96
CA GLU A 20 -20.17 18.65 5.74
C GLU A 20 -19.31 17.60 5.01
N ASP A 21 -17.99 17.73 5.11
CA ASP A 21 -17.02 16.81 4.51
C ASP A 21 -16.65 15.65 5.44
N LEU A 22 -17.11 15.65 6.70
CA LEU A 22 -16.81 14.62 7.69
C LEU A 22 -17.00 13.19 7.16
N PRO A 23 -18.11 12.83 6.48
CA PRO A 23 -18.26 11.49 5.92
C PRO A 23 -17.16 11.13 4.91
N LYS A 24 -16.72 12.10 4.11
CA LYS A 24 -15.65 11.93 3.11
C LYS A 24 -14.28 11.84 3.79
N ILE A 25 -14.01 12.68 4.78
CA ILE A 25 -12.77 12.63 5.58
C ILE A 25 -12.67 11.31 6.32
N LEU A 26 -13.75 10.84 6.94
CA LEU A 26 -13.81 9.53 7.57
C LEU A 26 -13.63 8.41 6.55
N ALA A 27 -14.25 8.48 5.37
CA ALA A 27 -14.04 7.49 4.32
C ALA A 27 -12.57 7.47 3.83
N LEU A 28 -11.91 8.62 3.72
CA LEU A 28 -10.51 8.73 3.36
C LEU A 28 -9.60 8.20 4.48
N GLY A 29 -9.86 8.55 5.74
CA GLY A 29 -9.10 8.06 6.88
C GLY A 29 -9.30 6.56 7.11
N LEU A 30 -10.52 6.04 6.93
CA LEU A 30 -10.78 4.60 6.93
C LEU A 30 -10.08 3.92 5.76
N ARG A 31 -10.09 4.52 4.57
CA ARG A 31 -9.31 4.03 3.43
C ARG A 31 -7.82 4.02 3.75
N GLU A 32 -7.29 5.02 4.46
CA GLU A 32 -5.88 5.10 4.84
C GLU A 32 -5.50 4.11 5.94
N ILE A 33 -6.36 3.92 6.94
CA ILE A 33 -6.18 2.93 8.01
C ILE A 33 -6.29 1.52 7.44
N ASN A 34 -7.27 1.29 6.57
CA ASN A 34 -7.37 0.07 5.79
C ASN A 34 -6.12 -0.05 4.92
N ALA A 35 -5.67 1.03 4.27
CA ALA A 35 -4.43 1.08 3.49
C ALA A 35 -3.17 0.71 4.28
N ASN A 36 -3.20 0.90 5.61
CA ASN A 36 -2.05 0.82 6.48
C ASN A 36 -2.45 0.24 7.86
N PRO A 37 -2.77 -1.06 7.95
CA PRO A 37 -3.26 -1.67 9.18
C PRO A 37 -2.12 -1.79 10.19
N LYS A 38 -2.04 -0.86 11.15
CA LYS A 38 -1.24 -0.91 12.40
C LYS A 38 0.02 -1.77 12.30
N GLY A 39 0.99 -1.28 11.55
CA GLY A 39 2.21 -1.96 11.18
C GLY A 39 2.43 -1.68 9.71
N GLY A 40 3.37 -0.79 9.39
CA GLY A 40 3.57 -0.24 8.05
C GLY A 40 3.41 -1.27 6.94
N ILE A 41 2.86 -0.85 5.80
CA ILE A 41 2.64 -1.69 4.61
C ILE A 41 3.84 -2.62 4.38
N SER A 42 3.68 -3.90 4.71
CA SER A 42 4.74 -4.91 4.63
C SER A 42 5.20 -4.99 3.18
N GLY A 43 6.46 -4.59 2.92
CA GLY A 43 7.05 -4.56 1.58
C GLY A 43 7.05 -3.20 0.89
N LEU A 44 6.19 -2.24 1.23
CA LEU A 44 6.26 -0.90 0.61
C LEU A 44 7.47 -0.12 1.11
N ALA A 45 7.71 -0.12 2.43
CA ALA A 45 8.89 0.53 3.00
C ALA A 45 10.18 -0.04 2.39
N GLU A 46 10.25 -1.37 2.24
CA GLU A 46 11.36 -2.07 1.59
C GLU A 46 11.57 -1.59 0.14
N VAL A 47 10.51 -1.50 -0.66
CA VAL A 47 10.60 -1.00 -2.05
C VAL A 47 11.01 0.47 -2.09
N LEU A 48 10.44 1.32 -1.24
CA LEU A 48 10.76 2.75 -1.21
C LEU A 48 12.18 3.02 -0.73
N GLU A 49 12.65 2.31 0.31
CA GLU A 49 14.03 2.35 0.78
C GLU A 49 15.01 1.91 -0.31
N PHE A 50 14.71 0.81 -1.00
CA PHE A 50 15.51 0.35 -2.14
C PHE A 50 15.59 1.41 -3.24
N LEU A 51 14.46 2.00 -3.65
CA LEU A 51 14.43 3.03 -4.69
C LEU A 51 15.12 4.33 -4.24
N ALA A 52 15.05 4.68 -2.96
CA ALA A 52 15.72 5.86 -2.40
C ALA A 52 17.25 5.75 -2.44
N MET A 53 17.81 4.53 -2.52
CA MET A 53 19.25 4.30 -2.74
C MET A 53 19.70 4.58 -4.17
N LEU A 54 18.80 5.03 -5.06
CA LEU A 54 19.07 5.30 -6.48
C LEU A 54 19.75 4.13 -7.20
N PRO A 55 19.16 2.92 -7.16
CA PRO A 55 19.76 1.71 -7.71
C PRO A 55 19.95 1.81 -9.23
N SER A 56 20.91 1.05 -9.76
CA SER A 56 21.12 0.93 -11.20
C SER A 56 19.92 0.26 -11.87
N PRO A 57 19.71 0.46 -13.19
CA PRO A 57 18.64 -0.24 -13.91
C PRO A 57 18.68 -1.77 -13.77
N GLU A 58 19.87 -2.38 -13.76
CA GLU A 58 20.05 -3.83 -13.54
C GLU A 58 19.63 -4.27 -12.13
N GLN A 59 19.96 -3.45 -11.12
CA GLN A 59 19.52 -3.68 -9.75
C GLN A 59 17.99 -3.57 -9.65
N ILE A 60 17.37 -2.57 -10.30
CA ILE A 60 15.92 -2.41 -10.35
C ILE A 60 15.24 -3.61 -11.02
N LEU A 61 15.78 -4.12 -12.13
CA LEU A 61 15.25 -5.32 -12.79
C LEU A 61 15.33 -6.55 -11.88
N SER A 62 16.36 -6.63 -11.05
CA SER A 62 16.59 -7.71 -10.09
C SER A 62 15.80 -7.54 -8.79
N LEU A 63 15.10 -6.42 -8.58
CA LEU A 63 14.29 -6.15 -7.40
C LEU A 63 13.28 -7.29 -7.17
N ARG A 64 13.29 -7.81 -5.94
CA ARG A 64 12.32 -8.78 -5.42
C ARG A 64 11.95 -8.35 -4.01
N LEU A 65 10.71 -8.60 -3.62
CA LEU A 65 10.27 -8.42 -2.24
C LEU A 65 10.95 -9.47 -1.36
N SER A 66 11.12 -9.14 -0.08
CA SER A 66 11.61 -10.07 0.93
C SER A 66 10.77 -11.34 1.03
N SER A 67 11.40 -12.44 1.46
CA SER A 67 10.71 -13.72 1.64
C SER A 67 9.54 -13.61 2.63
N GLU A 68 9.66 -12.78 3.66
CA GLU A 68 8.58 -12.55 4.62
C GLU A 68 7.33 -11.95 3.95
N VAL A 69 7.51 -11.01 3.04
CA VAL A 69 6.38 -10.42 2.28
C VAL A 69 5.81 -11.45 1.31
N GLN A 70 6.67 -12.23 0.65
CA GLN A 70 6.23 -13.29 -0.25
C GLN A 70 5.39 -14.36 0.49
N ASP A 71 5.83 -14.80 1.67
CA ASP A 71 5.11 -15.78 2.49
C ASP A 71 3.72 -15.27 2.89
N LYS A 72 3.60 -13.97 3.21
CA LYS A 72 2.30 -13.33 3.51
C LYS A 72 1.38 -13.30 2.29
N ILE A 73 1.90 -12.98 1.11
CA ILE A 73 1.14 -13.00 -0.14
C ILE A 73 0.66 -14.42 -0.44
N ASP A 74 1.55 -15.41 -0.30
CA ASP A 74 1.24 -16.82 -0.57
C ASP A 74 0.17 -17.34 0.39
N ALA A 75 0.25 -16.98 1.67
CA ALA A 75 -0.76 -17.31 2.67
C ALA A 75 -2.12 -16.66 2.35
N LEU A 76 -2.14 -15.41 1.89
CA LEU A 76 -3.37 -14.70 1.51
C LEU A 76 -4.03 -15.33 0.28
N LEU A 77 -3.22 -15.73 -0.70
CA LEU A 77 -3.68 -16.46 -1.88
C LEU A 77 -4.22 -17.84 -1.52
N GLU A 78 -3.58 -18.55 -0.60
CA GLU A 78 -4.05 -19.84 -0.09
C GLU A 78 -5.39 -19.71 0.65
N LYS A 79 -5.54 -18.68 1.49
CA LYS A 79 -6.81 -18.37 2.14
C LYS A 79 -7.92 -18.15 1.10
N ASN A 80 -7.64 -17.39 0.04
CA ASN A 80 -8.60 -17.16 -1.04
C ASN A 80 -9.08 -18.46 -1.68
N ARG A 81 -8.16 -19.39 -1.95
CA ARG A 81 -8.47 -20.68 -2.59
C ARG A 81 -9.42 -21.55 -1.77
N HIS A 82 -9.34 -21.49 -0.44
CA HIS A 82 -10.07 -22.40 0.44
C HIS A 82 -11.29 -21.78 1.12
N GLN A 83 -11.24 -20.51 1.47
CA GLN A 83 -12.21 -19.85 2.35
C GLN A 83 -12.81 -18.59 1.71
N GLY A 84 -12.19 -18.08 0.64
CA GLY A 84 -12.46 -16.75 0.11
C GLY A 84 -11.84 -15.65 0.95
N TRP A 85 -12.06 -14.41 0.54
CA TRP A 85 -11.55 -13.22 1.22
C TRP A 85 -12.65 -12.50 2.00
N ASP A 86 -12.32 -12.09 3.22
CA ASP A 86 -13.08 -11.11 3.97
C ASP A 86 -12.68 -9.67 3.59
N GLU A 87 -13.35 -8.67 4.17
CA GLU A 87 -13.07 -7.26 3.86
C GLU A 87 -11.63 -6.84 4.19
N ASN A 88 -11.02 -7.42 5.22
CA ASN A 88 -9.64 -7.11 5.59
C ASN A 88 -8.65 -7.75 4.61
N ASP A 89 -8.93 -8.96 4.14
CA ASP A 89 -8.12 -9.62 3.12
C ASP A 89 -8.13 -8.85 1.80
N LEU A 90 -9.30 -8.36 1.38
CA LEU A 90 -9.44 -7.56 0.15
C LEU A 90 -8.63 -6.27 0.22
N VAL A 91 -8.70 -5.60 1.37
CA VAL A 91 -7.89 -4.43 1.65
C VAL A 91 -6.39 -4.77 1.57
N LEU A 92 -5.95 -5.83 2.26
CA LEU A 92 -4.56 -6.26 2.24
C LEU A 92 -4.08 -6.63 0.83
N TRP A 93 -4.93 -7.29 0.04
CA TRP A 93 -4.66 -7.64 -1.35
C TRP A 93 -4.45 -6.40 -2.22
N GLN A 94 -5.30 -5.39 -2.08
CA GLN A 94 -5.17 -4.12 -2.82
C GLN A 94 -3.82 -3.42 -2.55
N HIS A 95 -3.23 -3.59 -1.36
CA HIS A 95 -1.88 -3.04 -1.10
C HIS A 95 -0.80 -3.81 -1.84
N TYR A 96 -0.87 -5.14 -1.86
CA TYR A 96 0.09 -5.93 -2.61
C TYR A 96 -0.01 -5.66 -4.11
N GLU A 97 -1.22 -5.42 -4.63
CA GLU A 97 -1.42 -4.94 -6.02
C GLU A 97 -0.78 -3.57 -6.25
N PHE A 98 -0.89 -2.64 -5.29
CA PHE A 98 -0.24 -1.34 -5.40
C PHE A 98 1.30 -1.45 -5.40
N ILE A 99 1.87 -2.29 -4.53
CA ILE A 99 3.32 -2.55 -4.50
C ILE A 99 3.79 -3.19 -5.81
N GLU A 100 3.08 -4.20 -6.31
CA GLU A 100 3.35 -4.82 -7.62
C GLU A 100 3.40 -3.75 -8.71
N HIS A 101 2.40 -2.88 -8.74
CA HIS A 101 2.30 -1.85 -9.76
C HIS A 101 3.51 -0.92 -9.75
N LEU A 102 3.93 -0.47 -8.57
CA LEU A 102 5.13 0.36 -8.41
C LEU A 102 6.39 -0.36 -8.88
N VAL A 103 6.59 -1.61 -8.45
CA VAL A 103 7.76 -2.41 -8.85
C VAL A 103 7.77 -2.62 -10.37
N ARG A 104 6.61 -2.92 -10.97
CA ARG A 104 6.48 -3.12 -12.42
C ARG A 104 6.79 -1.85 -13.19
N LEU A 105 6.30 -0.69 -12.74
CA LEU A 105 6.64 0.61 -13.34
C LEU A 105 8.14 0.89 -13.25
N ALA A 106 8.76 0.68 -12.09
CA ALA A 106 10.20 0.86 -11.90
C ALA A 106 11.01 -0.04 -12.86
N LYS A 107 10.63 -1.31 -12.98
CA LYS A 107 11.27 -2.26 -13.90
C LYS A 107 11.09 -1.88 -15.37
N ALA A 108 9.90 -1.42 -15.76
CA ALA A 108 9.66 -0.93 -17.12
C ALA A 108 10.56 0.27 -17.46
N GLN A 109 10.68 1.24 -16.55
CA GLN A 109 11.56 2.40 -16.73
C GLN A 109 13.04 2.01 -16.75
N ALA A 110 13.46 1.06 -15.91
CA ALA A 110 14.81 0.53 -15.94
C ALA A 110 15.15 -0.13 -17.28
N LEU A 111 14.24 -0.93 -17.84
CA LEU A 111 14.42 -1.56 -19.14
C LEU A 111 14.57 -0.53 -20.27
N LEU A 112 13.72 0.51 -20.27
CA LEU A 112 13.81 1.59 -21.25
C LEU A 112 15.15 2.34 -21.16
N LYS A 113 15.63 2.63 -19.95
CA LYS A 113 16.93 3.26 -19.75
C LYS A 113 18.08 2.42 -20.27
N LEU A 114 18.04 1.10 -20.07
CA LEU A 114 19.06 0.20 -20.60
C LEU A 114 19.06 0.23 -22.12
N GLN A 115 17.90 0.12 -22.75
CA GLN A 115 17.79 0.16 -24.22
C GLN A 115 18.34 1.46 -24.81
N ALA A 116 18.02 2.60 -24.21
CA ALA A 116 18.53 3.91 -24.64
C ALA A 116 20.06 4.09 -24.40
N SER A 117 20.68 3.29 -23.53
CA SER A 117 22.13 3.33 -23.30
C SER A 117 22.95 2.48 -24.27
N TYR A 118 22.29 1.64 -25.08
CA TYR A 118 22.91 0.82 -26.13
C TYR A 118 22.76 1.44 -27.54
N GLU A 119 22.09 2.58 -27.68
CA GLU A 119 21.99 3.40 -28.90
C GLU A 119 23.01 4.55 -28.87
#